data_AF-A0A956EVJ8-F1
#
_entry.id   AF-A0A956EVJ8-F1
#
_cell.length_a   1.000
_cell.length_b   1.000
_cell.length_c   1.000
_cell.angle_alpha   90.00
_cell.angle_beta   90.00
_cell.angle_gamma   90.00
#
_symmetry.space_group_name_H-M   'P 1'
#
loop_
_entity.id
_entity.type
_entity.pdbx_description
1 polymer ?
#
loop_
_entity_poly.entity_id
_entity_poly.type
_entity_poly.pdbx_seq_one_letter_code
_entity_poly.pdbx_strand_id
1 'polypeptide(L)'
;RLAELKAKGAQIGVWGVGTRLVTAFDQPALGGVYKLAALRPDPRSDWQFKLKLSEVPIKTSIAGVLDVARFELDGQVCLDLLYDAGLSEAPKSSRERVSPWSGTRLHSEQRLDPPATATWRSLLEPALRGGQRVKAPEPLAQIRARASAEVKRLPLSARQHSNNATPVAVGMEAELQRMNQRLKAEALNNQRTR
;
A
#
# COMPACT_ATOMS: atom_id res chain seq x y z
N ARG A 1 -21.66 -14.33 13.92
CA ARG A 1 -21.74 -15.56 14.75
C ARG A 1 -20.75 -15.63 15.93
N LEU A 2 -19.42 -15.65 15.73
CA LEU A 2 -18.48 -15.72 16.87
C LEU A 2 -18.61 -14.52 17.81
N ALA A 3 -18.68 -13.31 17.25
CA ALA A 3 -18.89 -12.08 18.03
C ALA A 3 -20.20 -12.11 18.83
N GLU A 4 -21.31 -12.61 18.25
CA GLU A 4 -22.60 -12.76 18.94
C GLU A 4 -22.51 -13.73 20.12
N LEU A 5 -21.87 -14.89 19.95
CA LEU A 5 -21.73 -15.88 21.02
C LEU A 5 -20.88 -15.34 22.17
N LYS A 6 -19.82 -14.59 21.86
CA LYS A 6 -19.02 -13.88 22.88
C LYS A 6 -19.84 -12.82 23.60
N ALA A 7 -20.61 -12.01 22.87
CA ALA A 7 -21.46 -10.97 23.45
C ALA A 7 -22.57 -11.53 24.36
N LYS A 8 -23.06 -12.74 24.06
CA LYS A 8 -24.04 -13.47 24.88
C LYS A 8 -23.42 -14.20 26.08
N GLY A 9 -22.12 -14.07 26.33
CA GLY A 9 -21.46 -14.71 27.46
C GLY A 9 -21.35 -16.24 27.36
N ALA A 10 -21.34 -16.80 26.15
CA ALA A 10 -21.21 -18.25 25.97
C ALA A 10 -19.89 -18.77 26.58
N GLN A 11 -19.98 -19.83 27.39
CA GLN A 11 -18.85 -20.45 28.10
C GLN A 11 -18.02 -21.38 27.18
N ILE A 12 -17.56 -20.87 26.05
CA ILE A 12 -16.76 -21.62 25.06
C ILE A 12 -15.28 -21.30 25.26
N GLY A 13 -14.47 -22.31 25.63
CA GLY A 13 -13.03 -22.14 25.86
C GLY A 13 -12.17 -22.17 24.59
N VAL A 14 -12.64 -22.80 23.51
CA VAL A 14 -11.86 -23.00 22.27
C VAL A 14 -12.76 -22.84 21.03
N TRP A 15 -12.21 -22.23 19.96
CA TRP A 15 -12.90 -21.99 18.70
C TRP A 15 -12.19 -22.70 17.54
N GLY A 16 -12.78 -23.77 17.03
CA GLY A 16 -12.34 -24.38 15.76
C GLY A 16 -13.03 -23.71 14.58
N VAL A 17 -12.27 -23.23 13.60
CA VAL A 17 -12.81 -22.62 12.37
C VAL A 17 -12.21 -23.32 11.16
N GLY A 18 -13.05 -24.05 10.42
CA GLY A 18 -12.65 -24.81 9.23
C GLY A 18 -12.84 -24.02 7.93
N THR A 19 -13.75 -24.50 7.09
CA THR A 19 -13.98 -24.03 5.70
C THR A 19 -13.97 -22.52 5.55
N ARG A 20 -14.73 -21.78 6.38
CA ARG A 20 -14.83 -20.31 6.22
C ARG A 20 -13.51 -19.57 6.38
N LEU A 21 -12.60 -20.05 7.25
CA LEU A 21 -11.30 -19.44 7.45
C LEU A 21 -10.32 -19.83 6.33
N VAL A 22 -10.22 -21.12 6.02
CA VAL A 22 -9.21 -21.62 5.07
C VAL A 22 -9.50 -21.21 3.62
N THR A 23 -10.77 -21.03 3.25
CA THR A 23 -11.14 -20.64 1.88
C THR A 23 -11.39 -19.15 1.72
N ALA A 24 -11.28 -18.35 2.79
CA ALA A 24 -11.76 -16.97 2.83
C ALA A 24 -13.17 -16.85 2.23
N PHE A 25 -14.10 -17.66 2.71
CA PHE A 25 -15.36 -18.02 2.01
C PHE A 25 -16.15 -16.84 1.42
N ASP A 26 -16.24 -15.72 2.13
CA ASP A 26 -17.03 -14.56 1.66
C ASP A 26 -16.28 -13.75 0.56
N GLN A 27 -14.95 -13.83 0.50
CA GLN A 27 -14.11 -13.20 -0.53
C GLN A 27 -12.84 -14.06 -0.80
N PRO A 28 -12.93 -15.10 -1.65
CA PRO A 28 -11.88 -16.11 -1.82
C PRO A 28 -10.65 -15.61 -2.62
N ALA A 29 -10.66 -14.36 -3.07
CA ALA A 29 -9.58 -13.77 -3.87
C ALA A 29 -9.28 -12.32 -3.44
N LEU A 30 -7.98 -11.99 -3.36
CA LEU A 30 -7.50 -10.67 -2.97
C LEU A 30 -7.46 -9.66 -4.13
N GLY A 31 -7.45 -10.12 -5.39
CA GLY A 31 -7.38 -9.23 -6.56
C GLY A 31 -5.99 -8.64 -6.84
N GLY A 32 -4.92 -9.29 -6.39
CA GLY A 32 -3.53 -8.85 -6.65
C GLY A 32 -3.19 -8.85 -8.14
N VAL A 33 -2.37 -7.88 -8.58
CA VAL A 33 -1.95 -7.70 -9.97
C VAL A 33 -0.44 -7.43 -10.07
N TYR A 34 0.17 -7.88 -11.16
CA TYR A 34 1.56 -7.55 -11.52
C TYR A 34 1.57 -6.61 -12.74
N LYS A 35 2.29 -5.49 -12.65
CA LYS A 35 2.38 -4.49 -13.72
C LYS A 35 3.81 -3.98 -13.84
N LEU A 36 4.29 -3.82 -15.07
CA LEU A 36 5.54 -3.14 -15.36
C LEU A 36 5.36 -1.63 -15.11
N ALA A 37 6.18 -1.04 -14.23
CA ALA A 37 6.10 0.37 -13.85
C ALA A 37 7.30 1.20 -14.36
N ALA A 38 8.46 0.56 -14.53
CA ALA A 38 9.67 1.18 -15.07
C ALA A 38 10.57 0.11 -15.71
N LEU A 39 11.38 0.51 -16.69
CA LEU A 39 12.36 -0.34 -17.37
C LEU A 39 13.68 0.41 -17.48
N ARG A 40 14.79 -0.26 -17.19
CA ARG A 40 16.13 0.29 -17.37
C ARG A 40 16.94 -0.70 -18.21
N PRO A 41 17.19 -0.42 -19.51
CA PRO A 41 17.84 -1.37 -20.42
C PRO A 41 19.25 -1.76 -19.98
N ASP A 42 20.00 -0.80 -19.45
CA ASP A 42 21.34 -1.01 -18.91
C ASP A 42 21.56 -0.13 -17.66
N PRO A 43 22.50 -0.48 -16.76
CA PRO A 43 22.69 0.24 -15.50
C PRO A 43 23.07 1.73 -15.63
N ARG A 44 23.56 2.17 -16.79
CA ARG A 44 23.96 3.56 -17.06
C ARG A 44 22.84 4.37 -17.72
N SER A 45 21.83 3.71 -18.28
CA SER A 45 20.64 4.37 -18.82
C SER A 45 19.70 4.86 -17.72
N ASP A 46 18.98 5.94 -18.04
CA ASP A 46 17.88 6.42 -17.21
C ASP A 46 16.70 5.44 -17.19
N TRP A 47 15.90 5.52 -16.12
CA TRP A 47 14.65 4.77 -16.02
C TRP A 47 13.64 5.21 -17.08
N GLN A 48 13.12 4.26 -17.82
CA GLN A 48 11.98 4.44 -18.72
C GLN A 48 10.69 4.06 -18.03
N PHE A 49 9.92 5.05 -17.60
CA PHE A 49 8.64 4.84 -16.91
C PHE A 49 7.57 4.25 -17.84
N LYS A 50 6.81 3.27 -17.34
CA LYS A 50 5.76 2.57 -18.10
C LYS A 50 4.41 2.75 -17.43
N LEU A 51 3.47 3.29 -18.19
CA LEU A 51 2.11 3.53 -17.74
C LEU A 51 1.12 2.84 -18.68
N LYS A 52 0.21 2.04 -18.11
CA LYS A 52 -0.91 1.44 -18.83
C LYS A 52 -2.17 2.23 -18.53
N LEU A 53 -2.69 2.91 -19.55
CA LEU A 53 -4.02 3.52 -19.50
C LEU A 53 -5.09 2.43 -19.56
N SER A 54 -6.19 2.68 -18.86
CA SER A 54 -7.41 1.88 -18.94
C SER A 54 -8.59 2.82 -18.92
N GLU A 55 -9.67 2.44 -19.60
CA GLU A 55 -10.95 3.16 -19.56
C GLU A 55 -11.49 3.28 -18.14
N VAL A 56 -11.13 2.35 -17.26
CA VAL A 56 -11.46 2.41 -15.82
C VAL A 56 -10.30 3.08 -15.06
N PRO A 57 -10.51 4.24 -14.41
CA PRO A 57 -9.44 4.98 -13.74
C PRO A 57 -8.63 4.15 -12.72
N ILE A 58 -9.30 3.31 -11.92
CA ILE A 58 -8.65 2.43 -10.92
C ILE A 58 -7.70 1.39 -11.54
N LYS A 59 -7.88 1.09 -12.83
CA LYS A 59 -7.04 0.12 -13.55
C LYS A 59 -5.80 0.77 -14.17
N THR A 60 -5.71 2.10 -14.16
CA THR A 60 -4.52 2.83 -14.61
C THR A 60 -3.35 2.50 -13.69
N SER A 61 -2.20 2.10 -14.25
CA SER A 61 -1.02 1.81 -13.43
C SER A 61 -0.34 3.09 -12.95
N ILE A 62 0.40 2.97 -11.85
CA ILE A 62 1.31 4.00 -11.37
C ILE A 62 2.69 3.62 -11.90
N ALA A 63 3.32 4.52 -12.64
CA ALA A 63 4.68 4.37 -13.13
C ALA A 63 5.68 4.85 -12.08
N GLY A 64 6.90 4.30 -12.09
CA GLY A 64 7.97 4.66 -11.14
C GLY A 64 8.76 3.45 -10.64
N VAL A 65 9.87 3.70 -9.96
CA VAL A 65 10.55 2.69 -9.13
C VAL A 65 9.96 2.80 -7.73
N LEU A 66 8.83 2.15 -7.53
CA LEU A 66 7.96 2.42 -6.39
C LEU A 66 8.44 1.78 -5.09
N ASP A 67 8.31 2.52 -3.99
CA ASP A 67 8.39 2.03 -2.62
C ASP A 67 7.31 2.70 -1.75
N VAL A 68 7.04 2.14 -0.57
CA VAL A 68 6.05 2.63 0.39
C VAL A 68 6.76 3.00 1.69
N ALA A 69 6.65 4.26 2.08
CA ALA A 69 7.09 4.76 3.37
C ALA A 69 5.93 4.73 4.36
N ARG A 70 6.06 3.97 5.45
CA ARG A 70 5.11 3.97 6.56
C ARG A 70 5.53 5.00 7.60
N PHE A 71 4.70 6.01 7.80
CA PHE A 71 4.87 7.03 8.82
C PHE A 71 4.22 6.62 10.14
N GLU A 72 4.95 6.84 11.22
CA GLU A 72 4.52 6.58 12.59
C GLU A 72 4.66 7.84 13.44
N LEU A 73 3.64 8.14 14.23
CA LEU A 73 3.61 9.19 15.24
C LEU A 73 3.15 8.56 16.56
N ASP A 74 3.87 8.84 17.65
CA ASP A 74 3.56 8.32 18.99
C ASP A 74 3.35 6.80 19.05
N GLY A 75 4.14 6.06 18.25
CA GLY A 75 4.10 4.59 18.17
C GLY A 75 2.90 4.03 17.39
N GLN A 76 2.10 4.87 16.73
CA GLN A 76 1.00 4.46 15.86
C GLN A 76 1.24 4.82 14.41
N VAL A 77 0.75 3.97 13.50
CA VAL A 77 0.77 4.22 12.06
C VAL A 77 -0.21 5.32 11.72
N CYS A 78 0.23 6.35 10.99
CA CYS A 78 -0.63 7.47 10.60
C CYS A 78 -0.81 7.62 9.08
N LEU A 79 0.16 7.19 8.27
CA LEU A 79 0.14 7.34 6.81
C LEU A 79 1.05 6.30 6.15
N ASP A 80 0.61 5.69 5.06
CA ASP A 80 1.48 5.02 4.10
C ASP A 80 1.63 5.94 2.87
N LEU A 81 2.86 6.33 2.52
CA LEU A 81 3.14 7.21 1.38
C LEU A 81 3.86 6.43 0.29
N LEU A 82 3.25 6.35 -0.90
CA LEU A 82 3.90 5.80 -2.09
C LEU A 82 4.88 6.83 -2.66
N TYR A 83 6.12 6.46 -2.92
CA TYR A 83 7.15 7.36 -3.46
C TYR A 83 8.02 6.65 -4.50
N ASP A 84 8.81 7.42 -5.27
CA ASP A 84 9.74 6.87 -6.28
C ASP A 84 11.16 6.78 -5.73
N ALA A 85 11.57 5.58 -5.33
CA ALA A 85 12.90 5.28 -4.82
C ALA A 85 14.00 5.39 -5.89
N GLY A 86 13.64 5.53 -7.17
CA GLY A 86 14.57 5.82 -8.27
C GLY A 86 14.86 7.31 -8.43
N LEU A 87 14.04 8.19 -7.85
CA LEU A 87 14.19 9.65 -7.91
C LEU A 87 14.75 10.23 -6.60
N SER A 88 14.49 9.59 -5.46
CA SER A 88 14.91 10.07 -4.15
C SER A 88 15.22 8.90 -3.20
N GLU A 89 16.23 9.05 -2.36
CA GLU A 89 16.58 8.05 -1.31
C GLU A 89 15.61 8.06 -0.12
N ALA A 90 14.81 9.12 0.00
CA ALA A 90 13.82 9.29 1.07
C ALA A 90 12.53 9.92 0.52
N PRO A 91 11.36 9.60 1.10
CA PRO A 91 10.11 10.28 0.76
C PRO A 91 10.25 11.77 1.09
N LYS A 92 9.99 12.64 0.12
CA LYS A 92 9.88 14.08 0.38
C LYS A 92 8.46 14.40 0.81
N SER A 93 8.31 15.39 1.69
CA SER A 93 6.97 15.87 2.04
C SER A 93 6.27 16.39 0.79
N SER A 94 5.13 15.79 0.46
CA SER A 94 4.31 16.23 -0.65
C SER A 94 3.68 17.57 -0.27
N ARG A 95 4.12 18.69 -0.82
CA ARG A 95 3.35 19.96 -0.73
C ARG A 95 1.99 19.88 -1.45
N GLU A 96 1.71 18.78 -2.13
CA GLU A 96 0.52 18.58 -2.98
C GLU A 96 -0.39 17.47 -2.45
N ARG A 97 -1.67 17.64 -2.79
CA ARG A 97 -2.82 16.99 -2.18
C ARG A 97 -2.97 15.57 -2.71
N VAL A 98 -3.03 14.59 -1.81
CA VAL A 98 -3.17 13.19 -2.21
C VAL A 98 -4.51 12.64 -1.78
N SER A 99 -5.28 12.20 -2.78
CA SER A 99 -6.49 11.41 -2.54
C SER A 99 -6.11 10.11 -1.84
N PRO A 100 -6.80 9.74 -0.75
CA PRO A 100 -6.79 8.34 -0.34
C PRO A 100 -7.19 7.50 -1.55
N TRP A 101 -6.46 6.43 -1.83
CA TRP A 101 -6.82 5.49 -2.89
C TRP A 101 -8.08 4.73 -2.45
N SER A 102 -9.27 5.33 -2.58
CA SER A 102 -10.50 4.57 -2.69
C SER A 102 -10.83 4.45 -4.17
N GLY A 103 -11.18 3.25 -4.62
CA GLY A 103 -11.55 2.94 -6.00
C GLY A 103 -12.80 3.65 -6.53
N THR A 104 -13.30 4.62 -5.80
CA THR A 104 -14.41 5.51 -6.12
C THR A 104 -13.83 6.90 -6.29
N ARG A 105 -14.31 7.63 -7.30
CA ARG A 105 -13.96 9.04 -7.53
C ARG A 105 -14.18 9.82 -6.22
N LEU A 106 -13.12 10.05 -5.43
CA LEU A 106 -13.22 10.79 -4.18
C LEU A 106 -13.23 12.27 -4.50
N HIS A 107 -14.40 12.86 -4.27
CA HIS A 107 -14.53 14.26 -3.90
C HIS A 107 -13.91 14.46 -2.50
N SER A 108 -12.58 14.46 -2.37
CA SER A 108 -11.85 15.14 -1.28
C SER A 108 -10.33 15.03 -1.47
N GLU A 109 -9.79 15.79 -2.41
CA GLU A 109 -8.97 16.99 -2.17
C GLU A 109 -8.28 17.25 -0.79
N GLN A 110 -8.02 16.27 0.06
CA GLN A 110 -7.30 16.44 1.32
C GLN A 110 -5.78 16.34 1.13
N ARG A 111 -5.04 17.24 1.77
CA ARG A 111 -3.58 17.20 1.85
C ARG A 111 -3.18 16.19 2.93
N LEU A 112 -2.43 15.16 2.55
CA LEU A 112 -1.92 14.14 3.45
C LEU A 112 -0.42 14.33 3.60
N ASP A 113 -0.05 15.31 4.42
CA ASP A 113 1.34 15.48 4.81
C ASP A 113 1.60 14.65 6.06
N PRO A 114 2.71 13.91 6.12
CA PRO A 114 3.12 13.31 7.37
C PRO A 114 3.35 14.41 8.42
N PRO A 115 2.94 14.20 9.68
CA PRO A 115 3.26 15.12 10.77
C PRO A 115 4.76 15.41 10.84
N ALA A 116 5.16 16.66 11.13
CA ALA A 116 6.57 17.07 11.10
C ALA A 116 7.47 16.26 12.06
N THR A 117 6.91 15.73 13.14
CA THR A 117 7.59 14.90 14.14
C THR A 117 7.46 13.40 13.88
N ALA A 118 6.71 12.99 12.84
CA ALA A 118 6.56 11.58 12.51
C ALA A 118 7.89 11.01 12.01
N THR A 119 8.15 9.76 12.40
CA THR A 119 9.24 8.97 11.83
C THR A 119 8.70 8.10 10.71
N TRP A 120 9.56 7.61 9.83
CA TRP A 120 9.13 6.70 8.76
C TRP A 120 10.09 5.54 8.58
N ARG A 121 9.57 4.45 8.01
CA ARG A 121 10.36 3.31 7.51
C ARG A 121 9.88 2.88 6.13
N SER A 122 10.79 2.39 5.30
CA SER A 122 10.42 1.67 4.07
C SER A 122 9.72 0.35 4.42
N LEU A 123 8.69 -0.01 3.65
CA LEU A 123 8.01 -1.29 3.78
C LEU A 123 8.55 -2.36 2.82
N LEU A 124 9.26 -1.97 1.75
CA LEU A 124 9.83 -2.91 0.79
C LEU A 124 11.29 -3.19 1.12
N GLU A 125 11.52 -4.33 1.77
CA GLU A 125 12.88 -4.81 2.02
C GLU A 125 13.31 -5.79 0.92
N PRO A 126 14.55 -5.69 0.41
CA PRO A 126 15.06 -6.66 -0.54
C PRO A 126 15.00 -8.08 0.03
N ALA A 127 14.36 -9.01 -0.68
CA ALA A 127 14.35 -10.43 -0.36
C ALA A 127 15.43 -11.20 -1.14
N LEU A 128 15.70 -10.78 -2.38
CA LEU A 128 16.71 -11.36 -3.27
C LEU A 128 17.53 -10.27 -3.97
N ARG A 129 18.81 -10.56 -4.25
CA ARG A 129 19.68 -9.78 -5.16
C ARG A 129 20.50 -10.76 -5.99
N GLY A 130 20.55 -10.55 -7.31
CA GLY A 130 21.29 -11.44 -8.22
C GLY A 130 20.87 -12.92 -8.14
N GLY A 131 19.59 -13.19 -7.89
CA GLY A 131 19.06 -14.56 -7.71
C GLY A 131 19.36 -15.20 -6.35
N GLN A 132 20.09 -14.53 -5.46
CA GLN A 132 20.43 -15.01 -4.13
C GLN A 132 19.61 -14.32 -3.05
N ARG A 133 19.19 -15.06 -2.02
CA ARG A 133 18.48 -14.48 -0.87
C ARG A 133 19.43 -13.59 -0.09
N VAL A 134 18.98 -12.40 0.31
CA VAL A 134 19.80 -11.48 1.11
C VAL A 134 19.58 -11.61 2.61
N LYS A 135 18.49 -12.26 3.03
CA LYS A 135 18.17 -12.53 4.44
C LYS A 135 17.77 -14.01 4.59
N ALA A 136 18.09 -14.57 5.75
CA ALA A 136 17.60 -15.90 6.12
C ALA A 136 16.07 -15.89 6.32
N PRO A 137 15.38 -17.02 6.12
CA PRO A 137 13.95 -17.12 6.44
C PRO A 137 13.69 -16.80 7.92
N GLU A 138 12.68 -15.97 8.18
CA GLU A 138 12.25 -15.63 9.54
C GLU A 138 11.50 -16.83 10.19
N PRO A 139 11.83 -17.22 11.43
CA PRO A 139 11.09 -18.26 12.15
C PRO A 139 9.61 -17.90 12.34
N LEU A 140 8.71 -18.90 12.27
CA LEU A 140 7.26 -18.70 12.40
C LEU A 140 6.84 -17.93 13.68
N ALA A 141 7.52 -18.19 14.80
CA ALA A 141 7.24 -17.49 16.06
C ALA A 141 7.53 -15.99 15.97
N GLN A 142 8.59 -15.60 15.25
CA GLN A 142 8.95 -14.19 15.04
C GLN A 142 7.96 -13.53 14.08
N ILE A 143 7.57 -14.20 12.98
CA ILE A 143 6.52 -13.72 12.07
C ILE A 143 5.22 -13.44 12.83
N ARG A 144 4.80 -14.37 13.71
CA ARG A 144 3.60 -14.21 14.54
C ARG A 144 3.72 -13.04 15.52
N ALA A 145 4.87 -12.91 16.18
CA ALA A 145 5.12 -11.82 17.13
C ALA A 145 5.10 -10.46 16.42
N ARG A 146 5.77 -10.35 15.27
CA ARG A 146 5.81 -9.16 14.43
C ARG A 146 4.42 -8.79 13.90
N ALA A 147 3.67 -9.74 13.33
CA ALA A 147 2.30 -9.49 12.87
C ALA A 147 1.40 -8.99 14.01
N SER A 148 1.50 -9.60 15.20
CA SER A 148 0.73 -9.16 16.37
C SER A 148 1.13 -7.76 16.85
N ALA A 149 2.43 -7.42 16.79
CA ALA A 149 2.94 -6.10 17.16
C ALA A 149 2.51 -5.03 16.15
N GLU A 150 2.65 -5.28 14.84
CA GLU A 150 2.24 -4.37 13.78
C GLU A 150 0.73 -4.10 13.80
N VAL A 151 -0.09 -5.14 14.02
CA VAL A 151 -1.54 -4.95 14.18
C VAL A 151 -1.83 -4.04 15.37
N LYS A 152 -1.09 -4.08 16.47
CA LYS A 152 -1.33 -3.18 17.62
C LYS A 152 -0.98 -1.72 17.33
N ARG A 153 -0.04 -1.46 16.41
CA ARG A 153 0.37 -0.11 16.00
C ARG A 153 -0.62 0.57 15.06
N LEU A 154 -1.54 -0.19 14.45
CA LEU A 154 -2.58 0.42 13.62
C LEU A 154 -3.51 1.31 14.48
N PRO A 155 -4.01 2.42 13.93
CA PRO A 155 -4.98 3.24 14.62
C PRO A 155 -6.24 2.42 14.90
N LEU A 156 -6.99 2.79 15.94
CA LEU A 156 -8.21 2.05 16.32
C LEU A 156 -9.20 1.96 15.16
N SER A 157 -9.32 3.03 14.36
CA SER A 157 -10.18 3.08 13.18
C SER A 157 -9.91 1.95 12.17
N ALA A 158 -8.66 1.52 12.03
CA ALA A 158 -8.25 0.48 11.08
C ALA A 158 -8.29 -0.94 11.66
N ARG A 159 -8.47 -1.09 12.99
CA ARG A 159 -8.46 -2.40 13.69
C ARG A 159 -9.84 -2.91 14.04
N GLN A 160 -10.86 -2.08 13.93
CA GLN A 160 -12.23 -2.45 14.28
C GLN A 160 -12.75 -3.53 13.32
N HIS A 161 -13.50 -4.48 13.87
CA HIS A 161 -14.16 -5.55 13.10
C HIS A 161 -15.57 -5.13 12.63
N SER A 162 -15.80 -3.84 12.42
CA SER A 162 -17.07 -3.28 11.96
C SER A 162 -16.99 -2.96 10.46
N ASN A 163 -18.15 -2.87 9.81
CA ASN A 163 -18.22 -2.45 8.40
C ASN A 163 -17.85 -0.96 8.20
N ASN A 164 -17.62 -0.21 9.29
CA ASN A 164 -17.23 1.20 9.28
C ASN A 164 -15.75 1.41 9.64
N ALA A 165 -14.95 0.34 9.68
CA ALA A 165 -13.51 0.46 9.87
C ALA A 165 -12.92 1.35 8.76
N THR A 166 -12.10 2.31 9.16
CA THR A 166 -11.43 3.23 8.22
C THR A 166 -9.97 2.82 8.11
N PRO A 167 -9.47 2.48 6.90
CA PRO A 167 -8.08 2.06 6.72
C PRO A 167 -7.11 3.20 7.06
N VAL A 168 -5.84 2.83 7.26
CA VAL A 168 -4.75 3.82 7.31
C VAL A 168 -4.76 4.62 6.01
N ALA A 169 -4.56 5.94 6.12
CA ALA A 169 -4.50 6.80 4.95
C ALA A 169 -3.33 6.39 4.04
N VAL A 170 -3.57 6.37 2.73
CA VAL A 170 -2.55 6.08 1.72
C VAL A 170 -2.38 7.31 0.83
N GLY A 171 -1.17 7.84 0.79
CA GLY A 171 -0.75 8.97 -0.04
C GLY A 171 0.23 8.58 -1.15
N MET A 172 0.70 9.58 -1.88
CA MET A 172 1.56 9.50 -3.05
C MET A 172 2.40 10.77 -3.09
N GLU A 173 3.70 10.63 -3.20
CA GLU A 173 4.60 11.77 -3.27
C GLU A 173 4.26 12.70 -4.44
N ALA A 174 4.38 14.01 -4.23
CA ALA A 174 4.00 15.02 -5.21
C ALA A 174 4.79 14.90 -6.53
N GLU A 175 6.10 14.61 -6.45
CA GLU A 175 6.93 14.39 -7.64
C GLU A 175 6.44 13.17 -8.44
N LEU A 176 6.16 12.05 -7.76
CA LEU A 176 5.58 10.85 -8.36
C LEU A 176 4.20 11.12 -9.00
N GLN A 177 3.35 11.90 -8.32
CA GLN A 177 2.03 12.29 -8.81
C GLN A 177 2.13 13.14 -10.08
N ARG A 178 2.95 14.20 -10.07
CA ARG A 178 3.18 15.07 -11.24
C ARG A 178 3.75 14.29 -12.42
N MET A 179 4.71 13.41 -12.17
CA MET A 179 5.26 12.52 -13.20
C MET A 179 4.16 11.65 -13.82
N ASN A 180 3.33 11.01 -13.00
CA ASN A 180 2.24 10.16 -13.49
C ASN A 180 1.15 10.96 -14.23
N GLN A 181 0.85 12.19 -13.82
CA GLN A 181 -0.08 13.07 -14.54
C GLN A 181 0.46 13.44 -15.92
N ARG A 182 1.74 13.81 -16.01
CA ARG A 182 2.42 14.10 -17.29
C ARG A 182 2.39 12.88 -18.22
N LEU A 183 2.78 11.70 -17.73
CA LEU A 183 2.76 10.46 -18.52
C LEU A 183 1.37 10.10 -19.01
N LYS A 184 0.33 10.31 -18.19
CA LYS A 184 -1.07 10.11 -18.60
C LYS A 184 -1.48 11.08 -19.71
N ALA A 185 -1.13 12.37 -19.58
CA ALA A 185 -1.44 13.37 -20.60
C ALA A 185 -0.76 13.06 -21.94
N GLU A 186 0.53 12.68 -21.91
CA GLU A 186 1.29 12.25 -23.09
C GLU A 186 0.68 11.00 -23.74
N ALA A 187 0.34 10.00 -22.95
CA ALA A 187 -0.27 8.76 -23.45
C ALA A 187 -1.66 9.00 -24.08
N LEU A 188 -2.48 9.88 -23.51
CA LEU A 188 -3.78 10.27 -24.07
C LEU A 188 -3.62 11.05 -25.38
N ASN A 189 -2.62 11.94 -25.46
CA ASN A 189 -2.34 12.68 -26.69
C ASN A 189 -1.92 11.73 -27.82
N ASN A 190 -1.05 10.77 -27.53
CA ASN A 190 -0.57 9.78 -28.50
C ASN A 190 -1.67 8.81 -28.98
N GLN A 191 -2.74 8.60 -28.20
CA GLN A 191 -3.90 7.83 -28.64
C GLN A 191 -4.83 8.61 -29.57
N ARG A 192 -4.84 9.94 -29.49
CA ARG A 192 -5.67 10.82 -30.33
C ARG A 192 -5.05 11.12 -31.69
N THR A 193 -3.73 11.05 -31.79
CA THR A 193 -2.96 11.33 -33.01
C THR A 193 -2.71 10.09 -33.88
N ARG A 194 -3.20 8.92 -33.44
CA ARG A 194 -3.22 7.65 -34.20
C ARG A 194 -4.62 7.39 -34.73
#